data_AF-A0A933D4L6-F1
#
_entry.id   AF-A0A933D4L6-F1
#
_cell.length_a   1.000
_cell.length_b   1.000
_cell.length_c   1.000
_cell.angle_alpha   90.00
_cell.angle_beta   90.00
_cell.angle_gamma   90.00
#
_symmetry.space_group_name_H-M   'P 1'
#
loop_
_entity.id
_entity.type
_entity.pdbx_description
1 polymer ?
#
loop_
_entity_poly.entity_id
_entity_poly.type
_entity_poly.pdbx_seq_one_letter_code
_entity_poly.pdbx_strand_id
1 'polypeptide(L)'
;MSNTLNLSFVKHLELRQKLKLSKDKVTEHIKVFFVTPDEDGTLTTKHPAKKGRAIVEVDTDGSYVMSELQVEESKKVKMFEHFIEDLKRLLNSQ
;
A
#
# COMPACT_ATOMS: atom_id res chain seq x y z
N MET A 1 15.94 19.88 -6.33
CA MET A 1 15.56 18.53 -6.82
C MET A 1 14.09 18.34 -6.47
N SER A 2 13.23 18.04 -7.45
CA SER A 2 11.78 17.89 -7.24
C SER A 2 11.48 16.43 -6.94
N ASN A 3 10.95 16.12 -5.75
CA ASN A 3 10.54 14.76 -5.39
C ASN A 3 9.14 14.51 -5.92
N THR A 4 9.04 13.82 -7.05
CA THR A 4 7.76 13.45 -7.67
C THR A 4 7.17 12.22 -6.96
N LEU A 5 6.04 12.38 -6.28
CA LEU A 5 5.26 11.26 -5.79
C LEU A 5 4.37 10.73 -6.93
N ASN A 6 4.75 9.60 -7.53
CA ASN A 6 3.92 8.91 -8.51
C ASN A 6 2.94 7.98 -7.78
N LEU A 7 1.65 8.30 -7.85
CA LEU A 7 0.57 7.47 -7.30
C LEU A 7 -0.17 6.79 -8.44
N SER A 8 0.02 5.48 -8.60
CA SER A 8 -0.68 4.68 -9.60
C SER A 8 -1.76 3.82 -8.94
N PHE A 9 -3.02 4.02 -9.35
CA PHE A 9 -4.14 3.17 -8.93
C PHE A 9 -4.35 2.06 -9.96
N VAL A 10 -4.11 0.80 -9.56
CA VAL A 10 -4.31 -0.34 -10.45
C VAL A 10 -5.55 -1.10 -10.02
N LYS A 11 -6.52 -1.21 -10.95
CA LYS A 11 -7.84 -1.83 -10.75
C LYS A 11 -7.81 -3.35 -10.60
N HIS A 12 -6.66 -3.98 -10.83
CA HIS A 12 -6.47 -5.42 -10.69
C HIS A 12 -5.16 -5.72 -9.97
N LEU A 13 -5.23 -6.47 -8.87
CA LEU A 13 -4.11 -6.72 -7.97
C LEU A 13 -3.13 -7.74 -8.56
N GLU A 14 -2.37 -7.33 -9.57
CA GLU A 14 -1.12 -8.01 -9.94
C GLU A 14 -0.09 -7.71 -8.84
N LEU A 15 -0.04 -8.59 -7.83
CA LEU A 15 0.71 -8.50 -6.56
C LEU A 15 2.24 -8.30 -6.66
N ARG A 16 2.80 -8.07 -7.86
CA ARG A 16 4.26 -7.99 -8.10
C ARG A 16 4.75 -6.65 -8.64
N GLN A 17 3.95 -5.59 -8.51
CA GLN A 17 4.31 -4.28 -9.07
C GLN A 17 5.57 -3.68 -8.44
N LYS A 18 5.74 -3.71 -7.11
CA LYS A 18 6.97 -3.20 -6.46
C LYS A 18 8.21 -3.94 -6.95
N LEU A 19 8.15 -5.27 -7.06
CA LEU A 19 9.27 -6.08 -7.55
C LEU A 19 9.67 -5.72 -8.99
N LYS A 20 8.72 -5.29 -9.83
CA LYS A 20 9.04 -4.80 -11.18
C LYS A 20 9.81 -3.48 -11.09
N LEU A 21 9.33 -2.54 -10.28
CA LEU A 21 9.93 -1.21 -10.12
C LEU A 21 11.30 -1.25 -9.42
N SER A 22 11.51 -2.19 -8.49
CA SER A 22 12.75 -2.31 -7.74
C SER A 22 13.92 -2.91 -8.55
N LYS A 23 13.65 -3.43 -9.75
CA LYS A 23 14.68 -4.05 -10.60
C LYS A 23 15.36 -3.06 -11.54
N ASP A 24 14.78 -1.89 -11.74
CA ASP A 24 15.31 -0.85 -12.60
C ASP A 24 15.78 0.33 -11.75
N LYS A 25 17.05 0.74 -11.93
CA LYS A 25 17.66 1.85 -11.19
C LYS A 25 16.90 3.17 -11.34
N VAL A 26 16.21 3.36 -12.46
CA VAL A 26 15.39 4.56 -12.71
C VAL A 26 14.11 4.54 -11.90
N THR A 27 13.57 3.37 -11.55
CA THR A 27 12.28 3.25 -10.85
C THR A 27 12.37 2.72 -9.43
N GLU A 28 13.55 2.31 -8.97
CA GLU A 28 13.73 1.65 -7.67
C GLU A 28 13.32 2.53 -6.47
N HIS A 29 13.40 3.84 -6.63
CA HIS A 29 13.06 4.84 -5.61
C HIS A 29 11.54 5.11 -5.50
N ILE A 30 10.72 4.55 -6.40
CA ILE A 30 9.27 4.76 -6.40
C ILE A 30 8.63 3.97 -5.26
N LYS A 31 7.87 4.67 -4.41
CA LYS A 31 7.07 4.05 -3.35
C LYS A 31 5.73 3.56 -3.90
N VAL A 32 5.30 2.36 -3.49
CA VAL A 32 4.08 1.69 -3.95
C VAL A 32 3.10 1.55 -2.79
N PHE A 33 1.95 2.19 -2.93
CA PHE A 33 0.84 2.10 -1.99
C PHE A 33 -0.41 1.55 -2.67
N PHE A 34 -1.12 0.66 -1.98
CA PHE A 34 -2.46 0.24 -2.42
C PHE A 34 -3.55 1.09 -1.76
N VAL A 35 -4.59 1.40 -2.51
CA VAL A 35 -5.85 1.92 -1.98
C VAL A 35 -6.96 1.06 -2.57
N THR A 36 -7.75 0.42 -1.72
CA THR A 36 -8.69 -0.62 -2.17
C THR A 36 -9.93 -0.70 -1.29
N PRO A 37 -11.12 -1.00 -1.84
CA PRO A 37 -12.30 -1.32 -1.04
C PRO A 37 -12.19 -2.66 -0.29
N ASP A 38 -11.26 -3.54 -0.69
CA ASP A 38 -11.06 -4.89 -0.11
C ASP A 38 -12.36 -5.72 -0.02
N GLU A 39 -13.12 -5.79 -1.12
CA GLU A 39 -14.44 -6.47 -1.19
C GLU A 39 -14.40 -7.94 -0.72
N ASP A 40 -13.28 -8.63 -0.93
CA ASP A 40 -13.08 -10.04 -0.54
C ASP A 40 -12.51 -10.21 0.89
N GLY A 41 -12.32 -9.11 1.61
CA GLY A 41 -11.68 -9.07 2.93
C GLY A 41 -10.30 -9.72 2.92
N THR A 42 -9.53 -9.50 1.85
CA THR A 42 -8.19 -10.07 1.68
C THR A 42 -7.19 -9.48 2.66
N LEU A 43 -7.39 -8.22 3.04
CA LEU A 43 -6.53 -7.47 3.95
C LEU A 43 -7.10 -7.36 5.36
N THR A 44 -8.32 -7.82 5.63
CA THR A 44 -9.00 -7.62 6.92
C THR A 44 -8.29 -8.25 8.13
N THR A 45 -7.89 -9.53 8.05
CA THR A 45 -7.30 -10.27 9.18
C THR A 45 -5.78 -10.37 9.06
N LYS A 46 -5.07 -10.12 10.15
CA LYS A 46 -3.60 -10.19 10.23
C LYS A 46 -3.11 -11.61 10.47
N HIS A 47 -3.78 -12.40 11.32
CA HIS A 47 -3.40 -13.79 11.60
C HIS A 47 -4.61 -14.74 11.68
N PRO A 48 -4.63 -15.84 10.89
CA PRO A 48 -3.67 -16.17 9.83
C PRO A 48 -3.81 -15.20 8.64
N ALA A 49 -2.68 -14.74 8.10
CA ALA A 49 -2.68 -13.83 6.96
C ALA A 49 -3.11 -14.56 5.68
N LYS A 50 -4.10 -14.01 4.95
CA LYS A 50 -4.34 -14.41 3.55
C LYS A 50 -3.12 -14.03 2.69
N LYS A 51 -2.93 -14.73 1.57
CA LYS A 51 -1.79 -14.50 0.65
C LYS A 51 -1.62 -13.03 0.26
N GLY A 52 -2.71 -12.34 -0.05
CA GLY A 52 -2.68 -10.92 -0.41
C GLY A 52 -2.17 -10.03 0.74
N ARG A 53 -2.65 -10.26 1.98
CA ARG A 53 -2.18 -9.55 3.18
C ARG A 53 -0.68 -9.73 3.39
N ALA A 54 -0.19 -10.97 3.31
CA ALA A 54 1.24 -11.26 3.49
C ALA A 54 2.11 -10.51 2.47
N ILE A 55 1.68 -10.45 1.21
CA ILE A 55 2.43 -9.75 0.16
C ILE A 55 2.40 -8.24 0.37
N VAL A 56 1.24 -7.66 0.73
CA VAL A 56 1.17 -6.21 1.01
C VAL A 56 2.11 -5.83 2.14
N GLU A 57 2.16 -6.61 3.22
CA GLU A 57 3.03 -6.30 4.35
C GLU A 57 4.53 -6.53 4.06
N VAL A 58 4.89 -7.44 3.17
CA VAL A 58 6.30 -7.70 2.85
C VAL A 58 6.78 -6.78 1.72
N ASP A 59 6.03 -6.70 0.62
CA ASP A 59 6.51 -6.21 -0.66
C ASP A 59 6.08 -4.78 -1.00
N THR A 60 5.20 -4.12 -0.24
CA THR A 60 4.77 -2.73 -0.54
C THR A 60 5.26 -1.72 0.50
N ASP A 61 5.11 -0.43 0.18
CA ASP A 61 5.38 0.67 1.10
C ASP A 61 4.17 0.98 2.00
N GLY A 62 2.99 0.48 1.64
CA GLY A 62 1.79 0.50 2.47
C GLY A 62 0.52 0.22 1.69
N SER A 63 -0.61 0.27 2.39
CA SER A 63 -1.95 0.12 1.84
C SER A 63 -3.00 0.74 2.74
N TYR A 64 -4.09 1.18 2.12
CA TYR A 64 -5.22 1.81 2.77
C TYR A 64 -6.53 1.14 2.31
N VAL A 65 -7.35 0.72 3.27
CA VAL A 65 -8.60 -0.01 3.02
C VAL A 65 -9.80 0.92 3.20
N MET A 66 -10.63 1.00 2.14
CA MET A 66 -11.88 1.78 2.09
C MET A 66 -13.07 0.86 2.36
N SER A 67 -13.25 0.47 3.62
CA SER A 67 -14.34 -0.43 4.03
C SER A 67 -15.01 0.09 5.30
N GLU A 68 -16.28 -0.27 5.49
CA GLU A 68 -16.95 -0.12 6.79
C GLU A 68 -16.47 -1.18 7.80
N LEU A 69 -15.93 -2.30 7.30
CA LEU A 69 -15.32 -3.32 8.14
C LEU A 69 -13.93 -2.86 8.58
N GLN A 70 -13.72 -2.86 9.90
CA GLN A 70 -12.42 -2.58 10.49
C GLN A 70 -11.41 -3.66 10.09
N VAL A 71 -10.21 -3.23 9.68
CA VAL A 71 -9.09 -4.13 9.42
C VAL A 71 -8.18 -4.22 10.64
N GLU A 72 -7.57 -5.38 10.84
CA GLU A 72 -6.48 -5.51 11.82
C GLU A 72 -5.26 -4.75 11.29
N GLU A 73 -5.05 -3.55 11.82
CA GLU A 73 -4.03 -2.65 11.29
C GLU A 73 -2.59 -3.13 11.53
N SER A 74 -1.71 -2.68 10.66
CA SER A 74 -0.26 -2.79 10.80
C SER A 74 0.41 -1.54 10.27
N LYS A 75 1.74 -1.50 10.31
CA LYS A 75 2.51 -0.40 9.74
C LYS A 75 2.20 -0.18 8.24
N LYS A 76 1.81 -1.23 7.51
CA LYS A 76 1.61 -1.21 6.05
C LYS A 76 0.17 -1.49 5.62
N VAL A 77 -0.75 -1.78 6.54
CA VAL A 77 -2.18 -1.89 6.21
C VAL A 77 -2.97 -1.10 7.23
N LYS A 78 -3.70 -0.11 6.74
CA LYS A 78 -4.43 0.85 7.56
C LYS A 78 -5.80 1.10 6.97
N MET A 79 -6.71 1.64 7.77
CA MET A 79 -7.96 2.22 7.27
C MET A 79 -7.68 3.48 6.45
N PHE A 80 -8.52 3.76 5.46
CA PHE A 80 -8.35 4.90 4.55
C PHE A 80 -8.40 6.27 5.26
N GLU A 81 -9.00 6.36 6.44
CA GLU A 81 -8.99 7.59 7.24
C GLU A 81 -7.58 8.09 7.57
N HIS A 82 -6.59 7.19 7.64
CA HIS A 82 -5.20 7.54 7.89
C HIS A 82 -4.45 8.05 6.64
N PHE A 83 -5.02 7.89 5.44
CA PHE A 83 -4.34 8.15 4.17
C PHE A 83 -3.81 9.58 4.06
N ILE A 84 -4.65 10.59 4.33
CA ILE A 84 -4.28 11.99 4.16
C ILE A 84 -3.23 12.41 5.19
N GLU A 85 -3.33 11.94 6.42
CA GLU A 85 -2.36 12.25 7.47
C GLU A 85 -0.99 11.63 7.16
N ASP A 86 -0.96 10.35 6.78
CA ASP A 86 0.27 9.67 6.42
C ASP A 86 0.89 10.25 5.14
N LEU A 87 0.07 10.67 4.17
CA LEU A 87 0.54 11.37 2.97
C LEU A 87 1.22 12.69 3.34
N LYS A 88 0.63 13.51 4.22
CA LYS A 88 1.24 14.75 4.71
C LYS A 88 2.58 14.48 5.39
N ARG A 89 2.64 13.46 6.25
CA ARG A 89 3.89 13.06 6.92
C ARG A 89 4.95 12.66 5.91
N LEU A 90 4.58 11.93 4.86
CA LEU A 90 5.51 11.47 3.82
C LEU A 90 6.06 12.60 2.95
N LEU A 91 5.29 13.69 2.76
CA LEU A 91 5.72 14.89 2.05
C LEU A 91 6.60 15.80 2.92
N ASN A 92 6.34 15.85 4.23
CA ASN A 92 7.08 16.68 5.17
C ASN A 92 8.33 15.99 5.76
N SER A 93 8.46 14.67 5.61
CA SER A 93 9.62 13.88 6.02
C SER A 93 10.70 13.80 4.93
N GLN A 94 10.68 14.72 3.96
CA GLN A 94 11.60 14.80 2.83
C GLN A 94 12.75 15.76 3.12
#